data_AF-A0A6P1EI43-F1
#
_entry.id   AF-A0A6P1EI43-F1
#
_cell.length_a   1.000
_cell.length_b   1.000
_cell.length_c   1.000
_cell.angle_alpha   90.00
_cell.angle_beta   90.00
_cell.angle_gamma   90.00
#
_symmetry.space_group_name_H-M   'P 1'
#
loop_
_entity.id
_entity.type
_entity.pdbx_description
1 polymer ?
#
loop_
_entity_poly.entity_id
_entity_poly.type
_entity_poly.pdbx_seq_one_letter_code
_entity_poly.pdbx_strand_id
1 'polypeptide(L)' 'MSNRPHRAIPHLKVCEGDPSLGHTPYIAFEEYLDIPGLEDADIRLEFKSKPLLAEVEDLARRLKRAGLVFVVERS' A
#
# COMPACT_ATOMS: atom_id res chain seq x y z
N MET A 1 -25.98 3.67 -12.94
CA MET A 1 -25.66 2.79 -11.80
C MET A 1 -24.93 3.64 -10.77
N SER A 2 -25.23 3.51 -9.49
CA SER A 2 -24.51 4.25 -8.44
C SER A 2 -23.11 3.66 -8.32
N ASN A 3 -22.08 4.37 -8.81
CA ASN A 3 -20.68 4.02 -8.58
C ASN A 3 -20.37 4.32 -7.12
N ARG A 4 -20.73 3.41 -6.22
CA ARG A 4 -20.35 3.53 -4.81
C ARG A 4 -18.86 3.25 -4.70
N PRO A 5 -18.08 4.12 -4.03
CA PRO A 5 -16.68 3.87 -3.81
C PRO A 5 -16.51 2.58 -2.99
N HIS A 6 -15.63 1.70 -3.45
CA HIS A 6 -15.21 0.54 -2.67
C HIS A 6 -14.22 1.00 -1.59
N ARG A 7 -14.33 0.46 -0.38
CA ARG A 7 -13.47 0.81 0.76
C ARG A 7 -13.00 -0.45 1.47
N ALA A 8 -11.70 -0.58 1.68
CA ALA A 8 -11.09 -1.69 2.40
C ALA A 8 -10.02 -1.19 3.37
N ILE A 9 -9.79 -1.92 4.46
CA ILE A 9 -8.65 -1.67 5.37
C ILE A 9 -7.50 -2.56 4.88
N PRO A 10 -6.43 -1.98 4.32
CA PRO A 10 -5.36 -2.74 3.71
C PRO A 10 -4.48 -3.43 4.77
N HIS A 11 -4.04 -4.66 4.51
CA HIS A 11 -2.95 -5.26 5.27
C HIS A 11 -1.62 -4.67 4.77
N LEU A 12 -0.99 -3.84 5.61
CA LEU A 12 0.26 -3.18 5.26
C LEU A 12 1.46 -4.05 5.63
N LYS A 13 2.29 -4.38 4.65
CA LYS A 13 3.59 -5.03 4.84
C LYS A 13 4.71 -4.12 4.40
N VAL A 14 5.75 -4.04 5.22
CA VAL A 14 6.97 -3.31 4.87
C VAL A 14 7.91 -4.26 4.14
N CYS A 15 8.45 -3.80 3.03
CA CYS A 15 9.42 -4.52 2.23
C CYS A 15 10.71 -3.70 2.14
N GLU A 16 11.86 -4.37 2.22
CA GLU A 16 13.18 -3.69 2.14
C GLU A 16 13.48 -3.11 0.75
N GLY A 17 12.82 -3.65 -0.29
CA GLY A 17 13.21 -3.39 -1.68
C GLY A 17 14.52 -4.10 -2.04
N ASP A 18 14.86 -4.06 -3.32
CA ASP A 18 16.16 -4.49 -3.82
C ASP A 18 16.99 -3.27 -4.26
N PRO A 19 17.98 -2.85 -3.45
CA PRO A 19 18.84 -1.72 -3.78
C PRO A 19 19.63 -1.92 -5.07
N SER A 20 19.92 -3.16 -5.48
CA SER A 20 20.67 -3.48 -6.70
C SER A 20 19.85 -3.18 -7.97
N LEU A 21 18.53 -3.21 -7.84
CA LEU A 21 17.57 -2.83 -8.87
C LEU A 21 17.09 -1.38 -8.72
N GLY A 22 17.68 -0.63 -7.79
CA GLY A 22 17.30 0.76 -7.49
C GLY A 22 16.00 0.88 -6.70
N HIS A 23 15.45 -0.22 -6.18
CA HIS A 23 14.27 -0.20 -5.34
C HIS A 23 14.66 0.15 -3.90
N THR A 24 13.92 1.09 -3.32
CA THR A 24 14.03 1.47 -1.91
C THR A 24 13.01 0.71 -1.07
N PRO A 25 13.10 0.75 0.26
CA PRO A 25 12.04 0.22 1.10
C PRO A 25 10.67 0.81 0.73
N TYR A 26 9.64 -0.01 0.76
CA TYR A 26 8.27 0.34 0.35
C TYR A 26 7.23 -0.34 1.24
N ILE A 27 5.97 0.11 1.19
CA ILE A 27 4.86 -0.55 1.87
C ILE A 27 4.02 -1.27 0.82
N ALA A 28 4.13 -2.60 0.79
CA ALA A 28 3.26 -3.45 0.02
C ALA A 28 1.90 -3.56 0.70
N PHE A 29 0.89 -3.70 -0.11
CA PHE A 29 -0.42 -4.02 0.39
C PHE A 29 -0.63 -5.53 0.15
N GLU A 30 -0.69 -6.32 1.22
CA GLU A 30 -1.02 -7.74 1.12
C GLU A 30 -2.54 -7.90 1.06
N GLU A 31 -3.04 -8.69 0.11
CA GLU A 31 -4.45 -9.10 -0.02
C GLU A 31 -5.44 -8.00 -0.50
N TYR A 32 -5.60 -7.84 -1.83
CA TYR A 32 -6.71 -7.09 -2.47
C TYR A 32 -7.72 -8.03 -3.13
N LEU A 33 -7.90 -9.22 -2.56
CA LEU A 33 -8.74 -10.27 -3.13
C LEU A 33 -10.24 -9.88 -3.22
N ASP A 34 -10.64 -8.80 -2.56
CA ASP A 34 -12.03 -8.35 -2.43
C ASP A 34 -12.38 -7.09 -3.24
N ILE A 35 -11.42 -6.48 -3.95
CA ILE A 35 -11.70 -5.31 -4.81
C ILE A 35 -11.87 -5.76 -6.27
N PRO A 36 -13.08 -5.62 -6.86
CA PRO A 36 -13.31 -6.02 -8.24
C PRO A 36 -12.39 -5.29 -9.23
N GLY A 37 -11.63 -6.03 -10.02
CA GLY A 37 -10.70 -5.53 -11.03
C GLY A 37 -9.28 -5.24 -10.54
N LEU A 38 -8.95 -5.58 -9.28
CA LEU A 38 -7.60 -5.47 -8.71
C LEU A 38 -7.09 -6.81 -8.16
N GLU A 39 -7.72 -7.92 -8.55
CA GLU A 39 -7.43 -9.26 -8.03
C GLU A 39 -5.95 -9.67 -8.23
N ASP A 40 -5.33 -9.21 -9.32
CA ASP A 40 -3.92 -9.49 -9.67
C ASP A 40 -3.04 -8.23 -9.62
N ALA A 41 -3.50 -7.14 -9.03
CA ALA A 41 -2.76 -5.88 -9.00
C ALA A 41 -1.70 -5.85 -7.89
N ASP A 42 -0.47 -5.47 -8.22
CA ASP A 42 0.56 -5.13 -7.23
C ASP A 42 0.38 -3.66 -6.80
N ILE A 43 -0.14 -3.46 -5.60
CA ILE A 43 -0.40 -2.12 -5.02
C ILE A 43 0.61 -1.89 -3.90
N ARG A 44 1.34 -0.77 -4.00
CA ARG A 44 2.38 -0.39 -3.03
C ARG A 44 2.55 1.11 -2.89
N LEU A 45 2.95 1.55 -1.69
CA LEU A 45 3.43 2.90 -1.44
C LEU A 45 4.95 2.92 -1.67
N GLU A 46 5.36 3.55 -2.77
CA GLU A 46 6.76 3.85 -3.05
C GLU A 46 7.12 5.28 -2.63
N PHE A 47 8.41 5.49 -2.36
CA PHE A 47 8.93 6.78 -1.92
C PHE A 47 9.92 7.32 -2.95
N LYS A 48 9.75 8.59 -3.33
CA LYS A 48 10.70 9.27 -4.22
C LYS A 48 12.03 9.55 -3.53
N SER A 49 12.00 9.77 -2.21
CA SER A 49 13.20 9.78 -1.38
C SER A 49 13.71 8.34 -1.23
N LYS A 50 14.96 8.17 -0.78
CA LYS A 50 15.52 6.86 -0.40
C LYS A 50 15.46 6.70 1.13
N PRO A 51 14.27 6.51 1.73
CA PRO A 51 14.16 6.39 3.18
C PRO A 51 14.86 5.13 3.67
N LEU A 52 15.26 5.16 4.93
CA LEU A 52 15.72 3.99 5.65
C LEU A 52 14.53 3.07 5.94
N LEU A 53 14.80 1.76 6.06
CA LEU A 53 13.78 0.76 6.40
C LEU A 53 13.00 1.13 7.67
N ALA A 54 13.71 1.56 8.72
CA ALA A 54 13.10 1.95 9.99
C ALA A 54 12.12 3.13 9.87
N GLU A 55 12.34 4.06 8.93
CA GLU A 55 11.43 5.17 8.67
C GLU A 55 10.14 4.67 8.02
N VAL A 56 10.25 3.71 7.10
CA VAL A 56 9.10 3.07 6.44
C VAL A 56 8.31 2.20 7.43
N GLU A 57 8.99 1.48 8.32
CA GLU A 57 8.34 0.73 9.40
C GLU A 57 7.57 1.64 10.36
N ASP A 58 8.16 2.77 10.75
CA ASP A 58 7.47 3.72 11.61
C ASP A 58 6.23 4.32 10.92
N LEU A 59 6.35 4.67 9.65
CA LEU A 59 5.24 5.16 8.85
C LEU A 59 4.12 4.11 8.75
N ALA A 60 4.44 2.85 8.45
CA ALA A 60 3.46 1.77 8.37
C ALA A 60 2.69 1.61 9.68
N ARG A 61 3.38 1.67 10.83
CA ARG A 61 2.74 1.64 12.16
C ARG A 61 1.82 2.83 12.37
N ARG A 62 2.22 4.04 11.96
CA ARG A 62 1.41 5.25 12.08
C ARG A 62 0.15 5.18 11.21
N LEU A 63 0.27 4.71 9.97
CA LEU A 63 -0.85 4.51 9.05
C LEU A 63 -1.86 3.49 9.62
N LYS A 64 -1.37 2.36 10.16
CA LYS A 64 -2.21 1.36 10.82
C LYS A 64 -2.95 1.94 12.03
N ARG A 65 -2.27 2.68 12.90
CA ARG A 65 -2.89 3.33 14.08
C ARG A 65 -3.90 4.40 13.70
N ALA A 66 -3.66 5.11 12.61
CA ALA A 66 -4.58 6.11 12.09
C ALA A 66 -5.83 5.51 11.42
N GLY A 67 -5.86 4.19 11.19
CA GLY A 67 -6.96 3.51 10.50
C GLY A 67 -6.99 3.84 9.02
N LEU A 68 -5.84 3.77 8.33
CA LEU A 68 -5.76 3.95 6.88
C LEU A 68 -6.83 3.10 6.17
N VAL A 69 -7.53 3.71 5.21
CA VAL A 69 -8.53 3.06 4.35
C VAL A 69 -8.12 3.25 2.91
N PHE A 70 -8.12 2.17 2.14
CA PHE A 70 -7.97 2.21 0.69
C PHE A 70 -9.34 2.46 0.04
N VAL A 71 -9.43 3.41 -0.88
CA VAL A 71 -10.69 3.82 -1.52
C VAL A 71 -10.53 3.76 -3.04
N VAL A 72 -11.40 3.03 -3.71
CA VAL A 72 -11.44 2.92 -5.17
C VAL A 72 -12.78 3.43 -5.69
N GLU A 73 -12.72 4.39 -6.60
CA GLU A 73 -13.89 4.96 -7.28
C GLU A 73 -13.72 4.78 -8.79
N ARG A 74 -14.67 4.09 -9.43
CA ARG A 74 -14.69 3.96 -10.89
C ARG A 74 -15.32 5.21 -11.48
N SER A 75 -14.59 5.90 -12.34
CA SER A 75 -15.07 7.04 -13.14
C SER A 75 -15.91 6.57 -14.33
#